data_AF-A0A7S2AYS7-F1
#
_entry.id   AF-A0A7S2AYS7-F1
#
_cell.length_a   1.000
_cell.length_b   1.000
_cell.length_c   1.000
_cell.angle_alpha   90.00
_cell.angle_beta   90.00
_cell.angle_gamma   90.00
#
_symmetry.space_group_name_H-M   'P 1'
#
loop_
_entity.id
_entity.type
_entity.pdbx_description
1 polymer ?
#
loop_
_entity_poly.entity_id
_entity_poly.type
_entity_poly.pdbx_seq_one_letter_code
_entity_poly.pdbx_strand_id
1 'polypeptide(L)'
;GDGMSKAVGCTFVDANPGQKVSGPFAPCRGQEAAVCTYSEDDILNAAAYSPRNGNEGLVSTPVLRRPSSEKEDTLIIFDWDDTLLCSSAINMGAWRREELKQLELAAAALLEAAMELGETMIVTNGNATWVRDSSHRFLPGLVPTLEQVTVMSARAMYEQMYPGDPFSWKRQAFRQIFRCRRAQCPTEGMNLVVLGDSPAEMEAAHCASKVYDGTSLIKTVKFREAPSVSQLLGQIYRVAQDLSEIVREDQHVSKDLEQLYYSTDLSHLTADAAGWKFGTGRDWSCSPTFLNSLFSKDDDEDLPIDLPDWMMKLAGKVTTWQTPTKSPATALSFE
;
A
#
# COMPACT_ATOMS: atom_id res chain seq x y z
N GLY A 1 -22.24 18.77 26.81
CA GLY A 1 -21.21 19.82 26.90
C GLY A 1 -20.18 19.44 25.89
N ASP A 2 -20.47 19.80 24.64
CA ASP A 2 -20.06 19.06 23.45
C ASP A 2 -18.63 19.38 23.03
N GLY A 3 -17.83 18.34 22.81
CA GLY A 3 -16.52 18.39 22.19
C GLY A 3 -16.55 17.64 20.87
N MET A 4 -17.08 18.29 19.83
CA MET A 4 -17.11 17.77 18.46
C MET A 4 -15.70 17.87 17.85
N SER A 5 -15.00 16.74 17.68
CA SER A 5 -13.79 16.69 16.86
C SER A 5 -14.17 16.95 15.40
N LYS A 6 -13.68 18.06 14.84
CA LYS A 6 -13.83 18.38 13.42
C LYS A 6 -12.91 17.46 12.60
N ALA A 7 -13.52 16.60 11.78
CA ALA A 7 -12.84 16.00 10.65
C ALA A 7 -12.36 17.12 9.71
N VAL A 8 -11.05 17.21 9.47
CA VAL A 8 -10.49 18.09 8.45
C VAL A 8 -10.71 17.40 7.10
N GLY A 9 -11.85 17.71 6.48
CA GLY A 9 -12.10 17.35 5.09
C GLY A 9 -11.17 18.17 4.18
N CYS A 10 -10.26 17.50 3.48
CA CYS A 10 -9.53 18.08 2.36
C CYS A 10 -10.54 18.50 1.28
N THR A 11 -10.82 19.80 1.21
CA THR A 11 -11.50 20.43 0.09
C THR A 11 -10.47 21.30 -0.61
N PHE A 12 -10.06 20.91 -1.83
CA PHE A 12 -9.25 21.77 -2.68
C PHE A 12 -10.16 22.82 -3.31
N VAL A 13 -9.77 24.08 -3.16
CA VAL A 13 -10.34 25.22 -3.88
C VAL A 13 -9.58 25.30 -5.21
N ASP A 14 -10.30 25.25 -6.32
CA ASP A 14 -9.72 25.38 -7.67
C ASP A 14 -8.99 26.72 -7.82
N ALA A 15 -7.66 26.66 -7.97
CA ALA A 15 -6.85 27.83 -8.28
C ALA A 15 -6.91 28.12 -9.80
N ASN A 16 -7.57 29.23 -10.14
CA ASN A 16 -7.69 29.78 -11.49
C ASN A 16 -6.30 30.11 -12.10
N PRO A 17 -5.98 29.65 -13.33
CA PRO A 17 -4.68 29.94 -13.94
C PRO A 17 -4.70 31.33 -14.60
N GLY A 18 -4.20 32.36 -13.91
CA GLY A 18 -4.25 33.71 -14.51
C GLY A 18 -3.51 34.88 -13.88
N GLN A 19 -2.70 34.73 -12.82
CA GLN A 19 -2.02 35.89 -12.22
C GLN A 19 -0.50 35.77 -12.20
N LYS A 20 0.14 36.55 -13.08
CA LYS A 20 1.57 36.91 -13.02
C LYS A 20 1.79 37.81 -11.80
N VAL A 21 2.79 37.47 -10.98
CA VAL A 21 3.37 38.39 -10.02
C VAL A 21 4.86 38.50 -10.30
N SER A 22 5.32 39.73 -10.51
CA SER A 22 6.65 40.10 -10.98
C SER A 22 7.52 40.69 -9.85
N GLY A 23 8.77 40.23 -9.78
CA GLY A 23 9.93 40.96 -9.24
C GLY A 23 10.38 40.58 -7.82
N PRO A 24 11.59 41.00 -7.40
CA PRO A 24 12.90 40.81 -8.05
C PRO A 24 13.87 40.07 -7.10
N PHE A 25 14.93 39.40 -7.59
CA PHE A 25 16.27 39.39 -6.97
C PHE A 25 17.21 38.49 -7.80
N ALA A 26 18.35 39.06 -8.17
CA ALA A 26 19.44 38.46 -8.95
C ALA A 26 20.47 37.75 -8.01
N PRO A 27 21.44 37.00 -8.55
CA PRO A 27 21.93 35.75 -7.96
C PRO A 27 23.17 35.91 -7.07
N CYS A 28 23.29 35.05 -6.04
CA CYS A 28 24.57 34.77 -5.39
C CYS A 28 25.24 33.56 -6.06
N ARG A 29 26.43 33.80 -6.62
CA ARG A 29 27.35 32.78 -7.14
C ARG A 29 28.04 32.05 -5.99
N GLY A 30 28.30 30.77 -6.21
CA GLY A 30 29.51 30.10 -5.75
C GLY A 30 29.34 29.18 -4.55
N GLN A 31 29.08 27.90 -4.83
CA GLN A 31 29.88 26.78 -4.33
C GLN A 31 29.48 25.51 -5.09
N GLU A 32 30.49 24.79 -5.57
CA GLU A 32 30.36 23.61 -6.44
C GLU A 32 29.51 22.52 -5.79
N ALA A 33 28.46 22.10 -6.50
CA ALA A 33 27.74 20.87 -6.17
C ALA A 33 28.62 19.69 -6.56
N ALA A 34 29.07 18.92 -5.57
CA ALA A 34 29.63 17.60 -5.80
C ALA A 34 28.53 16.71 -6.41
N VAL A 35 28.71 16.36 -7.68
CA VAL A 35 27.87 15.40 -8.40
C VAL A 35 28.24 14.01 -7.92
N CYS A 36 27.39 13.40 -7.08
CA CYS A 36 27.49 11.98 -6.78
C CYS A 36 26.73 11.20 -7.86
N THR A 37 27.46 10.67 -8.84
CA THR A 37 26.95 9.66 -9.77
C THR A 37 26.93 8.32 -9.06
N TYR A 38 25.75 7.71 -8.91
CA TYR A 38 25.62 6.32 -8.47
C TYR A 38 25.49 5.42 -9.70
N SER A 39 26.33 4.38 -9.77
CA SER A 39 26.32 3.35 -10.82
C SER A 39 25.22 2.32 -10.59
N GLU A 40 24.64 1.81 -11.67
CA GLU A 40 23.52 0.85 -11.72
C GLU A 40 23.85 -0.56 -11.16
N ASP A 41 25.06 -0.77 -10.60
CA ASP A 41 25.61 -2.11 -10.31
C ASP A 41 25.35 -2.64 -8.88
N ASP A 42 24.79 -1.85 -7.97
CA ASP A 42 24.60 -2.27 -6.56
C ASP A 42 23.26 -2.99 -6.28
N ILE A 43 22.37 -3.11 -7.27
CA ILE A 43 21.02 -3.69 -7.10
C ILE A 43 20.94 -5.19 -7.51
N LEU A 44 21.95 -5.72 -8.20
CA LEU A 44 21.84 -7.05 -8.85
C LEU A 44 22.47 -8.24 -8.11
N ASN A 45 23.10 -8.06 -6.94
CA ASN A 45 23.89 -9.14 -6.32
C ASN A 45 23.20 -9.95 -5.20
N ALA A 46 21.89 -9.80 -4.99
CA ALA A 46 21.16 -10.59 -3.99
C ALA A 46 20.68 -11.98 -4.48
N ALA A 47 20.87 -12.33 -5.77
CA ALA A 47 20.19 -13.47 -6.40
C ALA A 47 21.05 -14.73 -6.67
N ALA A 48 22.27 -14.85 -6.13
CA ALA A 48 23.16 -15.96 -6.49
C ALA A 48 23.87 -16.61 -5.29
N TYR A 49 23.18 -17.50 -4.56
CA TYR A 49 23.85 -18.60 -3.86
C TYR A 49 22.91 -19.77 -3.58
N SER A 50 23.28 -20.97 -4.02
CA SER A 50 22.59 -22.23 -3.70
C SER A 50 23.62 -23.35 -3.61
N PRO A 51 23.61 -24.17 -2.54
CA PRO A 51 24.23 -25.49 -2.60
C PRO A 51 23.24 -26.63 -2.29
N ARG A 52 23.46 -27.74 -3.00
CA ARG A 52 22.73 -29.03 -2.97
C ARG A 52 23.27 -30.02 -1.92
N ASN A 53 22.49 -31.10 -1.77
CA ASN A 53 22.69 -32.41 -1.11
C ASN A 53 22.22 -32.46 0.36
N GLY A 54 21.39 -33.40 0.85
CA GLY A 54 20.81 -34.64 0.33
C GLY A 54 20.98 -35.75 1.37
N ASN A 55 19.91 -36.36 1.91
CA ASN A 55 19.79 -37.81 2.14
C ASN A 55 18.41 -38.22 2.73
N GLU A 56 18.13 -39.51 2.59
CA GLU A 56 16.84 -40.22 2.54
C GLU A 56 16.18 -40.60 3.89
N GLY A 57 14.87 -40.89 3.83
CA GLY A 57 14.24 -42.02 4.56
C GLY A 57 13.13 -41.69 5.58
N LEU A 58 11.86 -41.84 5.19
CA LEU A 58 10.92 -42.88 5.68
C LEU A 58 9.49 -42.62 5.14
N VAL A 59 8.87 -43.68 4.61
CA VAL A 59 7.54 -43.65 3.98
C VAL A 59 6.43 -43.45 5.02
N SER A 60 5.60 -42.43 4.82
CA SER A 60 4.25 -42.33 5.37
C SER A 60 3.35 -41.79 4.26
N THR A 61 2.22 -42.45 4.05
CA THR A 61 1.27 -42.21 2.94
C THR A 61 0.87 -40.74 2.83
N PRO A 62 1.08 -40.05 1.69
CA PRO A 62 0.68 -38.66 1.57
C PRO A 62 -0.81 -38.61 1.25
N VAL A 63 -1.58 -37.99 2.14
CA VAL A 63 -2.70 -37.15 1.69
C VAL A 63 -2.06 -36.18 0.71
N LEU A 64 -2.49 -36.20 -0.56
CA LEU A 64 -2.03 -35.27 -1.61
C LEU A 64 -2.42 -33.84 -1.23
N ARG A 65 -1.68 -33.24 -0.28
CA ARG A 65 -1.54 -31.81 -0.18
C ARG A 65 -0.78 -31.41 -1.43
N ARG A 66 -1.45 -30.65 -2.30
CA ARG A 66 -0.70 -29.82 -3.24
C ARG A 66 0.30 -29.03 -2.39
N PRO A 67 1.59 -28.98 -2.73
CA PRO A 67 2.44 -27.95 -2.17
C PRO A 67 1.81 -26.64 -2.64
N SER A 68 1.01 -25.98 -1.78
CA SER A 68 0.61 -24.61 -2.05
C SER A 68 1.93 -23.87 -2.18
N SER A 69 2.15 -23.23 -3.32
CA SER A 69 3.30 -22.36 -3.39
C SER A 69 3.05 -21.29 -2.33
N GLU A 70 4.01 -21.01 -1.44
CA GLU A 70 3.87 -20.01 -0.37
C GLU A 70 3.37 -18.64 -0.89
N LYS A 71 3.51 -18.41 -2.20
CA LYS A 71 3.01 -17.26 -2.96
C LYS A 71 1.48 -17.21 -3.14
N GLU A 72 0.80 -18.35 -3.21
CA GLU A 72 -0.65 -18.41 -3.51
C GLU A 72 -1.51 -17.99 -2.31
N ASP A 73 -0.98 -18.12 -1.09
CA ASP A 73 -1.69 -17.81 0.16
C ASP A 73 -1.39 -16.40 0.70
N THR A 74 -0.48 -15.66 0.05
CA THR A 74 -0.01 -14.35 0.52
C THR A 74 -0.75 -13.20 -0.17
N LEU A 75 -1.35 -12.32 0.64
CA LEU A 75 -1.98 -11.06 0.21
C LEU A 75 -1.26 -9.88 0.87
N ILE A 76 -0.74 -8.97 0.05
CA ILE A 76 -0.03 -7.76 0.46
C ILE A 76 -0.89 -6.54 0.12
N ILE A 77 -1.25 -5.77 1.14
CA ILE A 77 -2.06 -4.56 1.02
C ILE A 77 -1.21 -3.35 1.38
N PHE A 78 -1.16 -2.37 0.48
CA PHE A 78 -0.57 -1.06 0.73
C PHE A 78 -1.65 -0.01 0.90
N ASP A 79 -1.43 0.94 1.81
CA ASP A 79 -2.06 2.25 1.70
C ASP A 79 -1.37 3.11 0.62
N TRP A 80 -2.02 4.18 0.20
CA TRP A 80 -1.49 5.10 -0.80
C TRP A 80 -0.86 6.35 -0.19
N ASP A 81 -1.67 7.15 0.50
CA ASP A 81 -1.26 8.42 1.09
C ASP A 81 -0.24 8.19 2.20
N ASP A 82 0.82 8.99 2.20
CA ASP A 82 1.95 8.95 3.13
C ASP A 82 2.64 7.57 3.29
N THR A 83 2.37 6.66 2.35
CA THR A 83 2.90 5.28 2.30
C THR A 83 3.61 4.98 0.98
N LEU A 84 2.95 5.24 -0.15
CA LEU A 84 3.55 5.16 -1.50
C LEU A 84 3.68 6.55 -2.14
N LEU A 85 2.75 7.45 -1.82
CA LEU A 85 2.78 8.87 -2.19
C LEU A 85 3.07 9.72 -0.95
N CYS A 86 3.99 10.69 -1.03
CA CYS A 86 4.22 11.66 0.05
C CYS A 86 3.17 12.79 0.05
N SER A 87 1.89 12.42 0.23
CA SER A 87 0.73 13.31 0.11
C SER A 87 0.81 14.54 1.02
N SER A 88 1.24 14.38 2.27
CA SER A 88 1.42 15.47 3.22
C SER A 88 2.52 16.44 2.79
N ALA A 89 3.67 15.93 2.34
CA ALA A 89 4.76 16.76 1.82
C ALA A 89 4.32 17.52 0.55
N ILE A 90 3.56 16.86 -0.33
CA ILE A 90 2.98 17.46 -1.53
C ILE A 90 2.05 18.62 -1.17
N ASN A 91 1.13 18.40 -0.22
CA ASN A 91 0.16 19.40 0.23
C ASN A 91 0.83 20.61 0.88
N MET A 92 1.97 20.41 1.55
CA MET A 92 2.77 21.50 2.13
C MET A 92 3.67 22.21 1.11
N GLY A 93 3.77 21.72 -0.14
CA GLY A 93 4.74 22.22 -1.12
C GLY A 93 6.20 21.91 -0.75
N ALA A 94 6.41 20.94 0.16
CA ALA A 94 7.71 20.56 0.71
C ALA A 94 8.32 19.38 -0.07
N TRP A 95 8.47 19.54 -1.39
CA TRP A 95 9.00 18.51 -2.28
C TRP A 95 9.75 19.12 -3.45
N ARG A 96 10.70 18.37 -4.00
CA ARG A 96 11.40 18.68 -5.25
C ARG A 96 11.13 17.61 -6.29
N ARG A 97 11.20 17.98 -7.57
CA ARG A 97 10.93 17.06 -8.69
C ARG A 97 11.88 15.87 -8.67
N GLU A 98 13.14 16.10 -8.33
CA GLU A 98 14.18 15.07 -8.27
C GLU A 98 13.89 14.06 -7.15
N GLU A 99 13.37 14.52 -6.01
CA GLU A 99 12.98 13.64 -4.90
C GLU A 99 11.75 12.80 -5.27
N LEU A 100 10.76 13.38 -5.96
CA LEU A 100 9.60 12.61 -6.44
C LEU A 100 10.01 11.56 -7.48
N LYS A 101 10.99 11.86 -8.33
CA LYS A 101 11.52 10.86 -9.27
C LYS A 101 12.22 9.71 -8.56
N GLN A 102 12.94 9.97 -7.47
CA GLN A 102 13.51 8.90 -6.65
C GLN A 102 12.40 8.09 -5.96
N LEU A 103 11.38 8.77 -5.42
CA LEU A 103 10.25 8.14 -4.76
C LEU A 103 9.50 7.21 -5.72
N GLU A 104 9.30 7.64 -6.96
CA GLU A 104 8.70 6.86 -8.04
C GLU A 104 9.44 5.55 -8.29
N LEU A 105 10.77 5.59 -8.44
CA LEU A 105 11.59 4.40 -8.65
C LEU A 105 11.55 3.47 -7.42
N ALA A 106 11.63 4.03 -6.22
CA ALA A 106 11.59 3.26 -4.98
C ALA A 106 10.23 2.56 -4.76
N ALA A 107 9.13 3.28 -5.01
CA ALA A 107 7.78 2.73 -4.90
C ALA A 107 7.52 1.65 -5.96
N ALA A 108 8.01 1.83 -7.19
CA ALA A 108 7.91 0.82 -8.24
C ALA A 108 8.63 -0.48 -7.84
N ALA A 109 9.88 -0.37 -7.41
CA ALA A 109 10.67 -1.52 -6.96
C ALA A 109 10.01 -2.25 -5.77
N LEU A 110 9.44 -1.52 -4.82
CA LEU A 110 8.73 -2.11 -3.68
C LEU A 110 7.47 -2.86 -4.12
N LEU A 111 6.66 -2.28 -5.02
CA LEU A 111 5.46 -2.95 -5.55
C LEU A 111 5.81 -4.17 -6.38
N GLU A 112 6.86 -4.10 -7.20
CA GLU A 112 7.36 -5.23 -7.99
C GLU A 112 7.83 -6.38 -7.08
N ALA A 113 8.62 -6.09 -6.05
CA ALA A 113 9.02 -7.07 -5.06
C ALA A 113 7.81 -7.70 -4.33
N ALA A 114 6.79 -6.89 -4.00
CA ALA A 114 5.55 -7.39 -3.40
C ALA A 114 4.79 -8.34 -4.35
N MET A 115 4.69 -8.00 -5.63
CA MET A 115 4.04 -8.85 -6.64
C MET A 115 4.76 -10.18 -6.86
N GLU A 116 6.07 -10.24 -6.64
CA GLU A 116 6.83 -11.49 -6.66
C GLU A 116 6.54 -12.39 -5.45
N LEU A 117 6.15 -11.81 -4.31
CA LEU A 117 5.93 -12.49 -3.04
C LEU A 117 4.48 -12.93 -2.83
N GLY A 118 3.50 -12.25 -3.45
CA GLY A 118 2.09 -12.60 -3.33
C GLY A 118 1.18 -11.67 -4.14
N GLU A 119 -0.12 -11.84 -3.99
CA GLU A 119 -1.06 -10.90 -4.59
C GLU A 119 -0.93 -9.54 -3.92
N THR A 120 -0.81 -8.48 -4.73
CA THR A 120 -0.57 -7.11 -4.25
C THR A 120 -1.74 -6.21 -4.62
N MET A 121 -2.20 -5.43 -3.64
CA MET A 121 -3.25 -4.43 -3.84
C MET A 121 -3.01 -3.15 -3.05
N ILE A 122 -3.64 -2.07 -3.48
CA ILE A 122 -3.70 -0.79 -2.78
C ILE A 122 -5.12 -0.57 -2.25
N VAL A 123 -5.26 -0.23 -0.97
CA VAL A 123 -6.53 0.15 -0.34
C VAL A 123 -6.39 1.55 0.27
N THR A 124 -7.05 2.53 -0.33
CA THR A 124 -6.95 3.95 0.06
C THR A 124 -8.28 4.52 0.57
N ASN A 125 -8.21 5.49 1.48
CA ASN A 125 -9.35 6.35 1.85
C ASN A 125 -9.51 7.58 0.93
N GLY A 126 -8.66 7.72 -0.10
CA GLY A 126 -8.86 8.67 -1.18
C GLY A 126 -10.12 8.35 -1.99
N ASN A 127 -10.56 9.29 -2.82
CA ASN A 127 -11.69 9.06 -3.74
C ASN A 127 -11.34 8.00 -4.81
N ALA A 128 -12.34 7.59 -5.60
CA ALA A 128 -12.21 6.51 -6.59
C ALA A 128 -11.08 6.72 -7.63
N THR A 129 -10.75 7.96 -7.97
CA THR A 129 -9.73 8.28 -8.97
C THR A 129 -8.42 8.74 -8.35
N TRP A 130 -8.33 8.82 -7.03
CA TRP A 130 -7.24 9.48 -6.32
C TRP A 130 -5.87 8.90 -6.67
N VAL A 131 -5.71 7.58 -6.60
CA VAL A 131 -4.42 6.91 -6.91
C VAL A 131 -3.99 7.22 -8.34
N ARG A 132 -4.91 7.13 -9.31
CA ARG A 132 -4.65 7.41 -10.72
C ARG A 132 -4.28 8.87 -10.93
N ASP A 133 -5.11 9.80 -10.47
CA ASP A 133 -4.95 11.21 -10.77
C ASP A 133 -3.70 11.78 -10.06
N SER A 134 -3.40 11.30 -8.85
CA SER A 134 -2.20 11.69 -8.11
C SER A 134 -0.93 11.08 -8.69
N SER A 135 -0.93 9.80 -9.11
CA SER A 135 0.25 9.19 -9.75
C SER A 135 0.58 9.85 -11.08
N HIS A 136 -0.39 10.11 -11.96
CA HIS A 136 -0.14 10.83 -13.21
C HIS A 136 0.44 12.24 -12.99
N ARG A 137 0.08 12.89 -11.89
CA ARG A 137 0.53 14.25 -11.57
C ARG A 137 1.90 14.28 -10.91
N PHE A 138 2.17 13.36 -9.98
CA PHE A 138 3.33 13.44 -9.09
C PHE A 138 4.34 12.32 -9.28
N LEU A 139 3.92 11.14 -9.73
CA LEU A 139 4.73 9.92 -9.90
C LEU A 139 4.45 9.24 -11.27
N PRO A 140 4.56 9.95 -12.40
CA PRO A 140 4.10 9.46 -13.70
C PRO A 140 4.78 8.17 -14.20
N GLY A 141 6.03 7.92 -13.84
CA GLY A 141 6.74 6.68 -14.16
C GLY A 141 6.38 5.49 -13.25
N LEU A 142 5.61 5.70 -12.18
CA LEU A 142 5.02 4.62 -11.37
C LEU A 142 3.76 4.05 -12.03
N VAL A 143 3.14 4.79 -12.94
CA VAL A 143 1.87 4.41 -13.60
C VAL A 143 1.92 3.01 -14.25
N PRO A 144 2.97 2.62 -15.02
CA PRO A 144 3.04 1.28 -15.62
C PRO A 144 3.04 0.15 -14.58
N THR A 145 3.66 0.35 -13.42
CA THR A 145 3.62 -0.62 -12.32
C THR A 145 2.23 -0.68 -11.69
N LEU A 146 1.57 0.47 -11.52
CA LEU A 146 0.20 0.55 -10.97
C LEU A 146 -0.85 -0.13 -11.85
N GLU A 147 -0.65 -0.21 -13.18
CA GLU A 147 -1.54 -0.94 -14.09
C GLU A 147 -1.59 -2.45 -13.80
N GLN A 148 -0.61 -2.98 -13.07
CA GLN A 148 -0.52 -4.39 -12.67
C GLN A 148 -1.06 -4.62 -11.24
N VAL A 149 -1.32 -3.55 -10.49
CA VAL A 149 -1.75 -3.60 -9.09
C VAL A 149 -3.23 -3.30 -8.98
N THR A 150 -3.93 -4.08 -8.17
CA THR A 150 -5.34 -3.83 -7.88
C THR A 150 -5.49 -2.63 -6.97
N VAL A 151 -6.39 -1.70 -7.29
CA VAL A 151 -6.66 -0.51 -6.46
C VAL A 151 -8.11 -0.50 -6.00
N MET A 152 -8.31 -0.31 -4.69
CA MET A 152 -9.61 -0.14 -4.06
C MET A 152 -9.66 1.19 -3.29
N SER A 153 -10.69 2.00 -3.58
CA SER A 153 -11.03 3.15 -2.75
C SER A 153 -12.09 2.75 -1.72
N ALA A 154 -11.66 2.60 -0.47
CA ALA A 154 -12.55 2.28 0.64
C ALA A 154 -13.59 3.39 0.85
N ARG A 155 -13.17 4.65 0.70
CA ARG A 155 -14.08 5.80 0.76
C ARG A 155 -15.17 5.74 -0.29
N ALA A 156 -14.82 5.52 -1.56
CA ALA A 156 -15.81 5.49 -2.64
C ALA A 156 -16.84 4.37 -2.44
N MET A 157 -16.44 3.26 -1.81
CA MET A 157 -17.32 2.13 -1.54
C MET A 157 -18.22 2.33 -0.31
N TYR A 158 -17.72 2.95 0.75
CA TYR A 158 -18.37 2.91 2.06
C TYR A 158 -18.71 4.27 2.67
N GLU A 159 -18.34 5.40 2.07
CA GLU A 159 -18.64 6.73 2.60
C GLU A 159 -20.15 6.98 2.75
N GLN A 160 -20.96 6.46 1.83
CA GLN A 160 -22.41 6.61 1.93
C GLN A 160 -23.00 5.89 3.15
N MET A 161 -22.48 4.71 3.50
CA MET A 161 -22.95 3.90 4.63
C MET A 161 -22.36 4.38 5.96
N TYR A 162 -21.12 4.89 5.93
CA TYR A 162 -20.38 5.32 7.12
C TYR A 162 -19.89 6.76 6.95
N PRO A 163 -20.78 7.76 6.88
CA PRO A 163 -20.41 9.13 6.54
C PRO A 163 -19.39 9.72 7.53
N GLY A 164 -18.28 10.23 7.00
CA GLY A 164 -17.22 10.86 7.80
C GLY A 164 -16.37 9.92 8.66
N ASP A 165 -16.46 8.60 8.46
CA ASP A 165 -15.75 7.61 9.26
C ASP A 165 -14.73 6.79 8.43
N PRO A 166 -13.50 7.31 8.24
CA PRO A 166 -12.46 6.65 7.46
C PRO A 166 -11.94 5.34 8.07
N PHE A 167 -12.12 5.12 9.38
CA PHE A 167 -11.79 3.84 10.02
C PHE A 167 -12.80 2.77 9.60
N SER A 168 -14.09 3.11 9.63
CA SER A 168 -15.15 2.21 9.16
C SER A 168 -15.01 1.87 7.68
N TRP A 169 -14.58 2.82 6.84
CA TRP A 169 -14.35 2.55 5.41
C TRP A 169 -13.30 1.45 5.19
N LYS A 170 -12.10 1.60 5.78
CA LYS A 170 -11.04 0.57 5.64
C LYS A 170 -11.45 -0.75 6.29
N ARG A 171 -12.11 -0.71 7.45
CA ARG A 171 -12.60 -1.93 8.12
C ARG A 171 -13.56 -2.72 7.23
N GLN A 172 -14.50 -2.05 6.57
CA GLN A 172 -15.44 -2.72 5.67
C GLN A 172 -14.77 -3.18 4.36
N ALA A 173 -13.87 -2.38 3.80
CA ALA A 173 -13.08 -2.78 2.63
C ALA A 173 -12.28 -4.07 2.89
N PHE A 174 -11.58 -4.12 4.02
CA PHE A 174 -10.81 -5.30 4.43
C PHE A 174 -11.76 -6.48 4.65
N ARG A 175 -12.86 -6.30 5.40
CA ARG A 175 -13.87 -7.36 5.58
C ARG A 175 -14.37 -7.90 4.24
N GLN A 176 -14.63 -7.05 3.24
CA GLN A 176 -15.06 -7.50 1.91
C GLN A 176 -13.96 -8.26 1.16
N ILE A 177 -12.73 -7.75 1.13
CA ILE A 177 -11.57 -8.42 0.50
C ILE A 177 -11.40 -9.83 1.07
N PHE A 178 -11.45 -9.95 2.39
CA PHE A 178 -11.34 -11.20 3.12
C PHE A 178 -12.49 -12.17 2.85
N ARG A 179 -13.73 -11.69 2.81
CA ARG A 179 -14.90 -12.52 2.45
C ARG A 179 -14.76 -13.09 1.04
N CYS A 180 -14.31 -12.28 0.08
CA CYS A 180 -14.10 -12.72 -1.30
C CYS A 180 -13.02 -13.81 -1.38
N ARG A 181 -11.90 -13.62 -0.68
CA ARG A 181 -10.83 -14.62 -0.58
C ARG A 181 -11.29 -15.95 0.01
N ARG A 182 -12.00 -15.89 1.14
CA ARG A 182 -12.52 -17.10 1.79
C ARG A 182 -13.51 -17.84 0.89
N ALA A 183 -14.33 -17.13 0.13
CA ALA A 183 -15.26 -17.75 -0.81
C ALA A 183 -14.54 -18.51 -1.94
N GLN A 184 -13.33 -18.08 -2.32
CA GLN A 184 -12.49 -18.73 -3.33
C GLN A 184 -11.73 -19.93 -2.75
N CYS A 185 -11.13 -19.78 -1.56
CA CYS A 185 -10.34 -20.82 -0.87
C CYS A 185 -10.81 -21.00 0.58
N PRO A 186 -11.90 -21.75 0.86
CA PRO A 186 -12.48 -21.83 2.20
C PRO A 186 -11.63 -22.59 3.24
N THR A 187 -10.65 -23.38 2.80
CA THR A 187 -9.91 -24.34 3.63
C THR A 187 -8.48 -23.93 3.92
N GLU A 188 -7.99 -22.83 3.34
CA GLU A 188 -6.61 -22.37 3.45
C GLU A 188 -6.55 -21.10 4.29
N GLY A 189 -5.59 -21.05 5.22
CA GLY A 189 -5.30 -19.84 5.97
C GLY A 189 -4.60 -18.82 5.08
N MET A 190 -4.82 -17.53 5.32
CA MET A 190 -4.21 -16.47 4.51
C MET A 190 -3.03 -15.85 5.25
N ASN A 191 -1.95 -15.55 4.54
CA ASN A 191 -0.84 -14.74 5.01
C ASN A 191 -1.07 -13.28 4.60
N LEU A 192 -1.68 -12.49 5.47
CA LEU A 192 -1.96 -11.07 5.23
C LEU A 192 -0.76 -10.21 5.66
N VAL A 193 -0.27 -9.38 4.76
CA VAL A 193 0.69 -8.30 5.06
C VAL A 193 0.05 -6.95 4.74
N VAL A 194 0.03 -6.02 5.69
CA VAL A 194 -0.60 -4.70 5.55
C VAL A 194 0.42 -3.63 5.88
N LEU A 195 0.63 -2.71 4.93
CA LEU A 195 1.58 -1.63 5.03
C LEU A 195 0.86 -0.30 4.88
N GLY A 196 1.08 0.61 5.81
CA GLY A 196 0.44 1.91 5.72
C GLY A 196 0.82 2.84 6.87
N ASP A 197 0.58 4.13 6.69
CA ASP A 197 0.97 5.18 7.62
C ASP A 197 -0.08 5.46 8.68
N SER A 198 -1.30 4.94 8.60
CA SER A 198 -2.39 5.32 9.48
C SER A 198 -2.83 4.19 10.42
N PRO A 199 -3.34 4.51 11.62
CA PRO A 199 -3.98 3.53 12.48
C PRO A 199 -5.13 2.76 11.83
N ALA A 200 -5.79 3.32 10.81
CA ALA A 200 -7.02 2.75 10.24
C ALA A 200 -6.78 1.42 9.53
N GLU A 201 -5.72 1.29 8.72
CA GLU A 201 -5.36 0.01 8.08
C GLU A 201 -4.82 -1.01 9.07
N MET A 202 -4.10 -0.56 10.11
CA MET A 202 -3.61 -1.45 11.16
C MET A 202 -4.79 -2.07 11.91
N GLU A 203 -5.74 -1.24 12.36
CA GLU A 203 -6.96 -1.70 13.02
C GLU A 203 -7.81 -2.59 12.09
N ALA A 204 -7.97 -2.23 10.82
CA ALA A 204 -8.71 -3.02 9.86
C ALA A 204 -8.11 -4.42 9.66
N ALA A 205 -6.78 -4.52 9.58
CA ALA A 205 -6.06 -5.80 9.49
C ALA A 205 -6.34 -6.69 10.71
N HIS A 206 -6.24 -6.11 11.91
CA HIS A 206 -6.47 -6.84 13.16
C HIS A 206 -7.95 -7.17 13.40
N CYS A 207 -8.88 -6.35 12.94
CA CYS A 207 -10.31 -6.67 12.96
C CYS A 207 -10.64 -7.86 12.05
N ALA A 208 -10.01 -7.91 10.87
CA ALA A 208 -10.15 -9.04 9.97
C ALA A 208 -9.65 -10.35 10.61
N SER A 209 -8.66 -10.31 11.52
CA SER A 209 -8.15 -11.49 12.24
C SER A 209 -9.19 -12.22 13.08
N LYS A 210 -10.04 -11.45 13.76
CA LYS A 210 -10.94 -11.97 14.81
C LYS A 210 -12.16 -12.68 14.26
N VAL A 211 -12.39 -12.55 12.96
CA VAL A 211 -13.45 -13.24 12.23
C VAL A 211 -13.01 -14.66 11.80
N TYR A 212 -11.74 -15.03 12.02
CA TYR A 212 -11.16 -16.27 11.48
C TYR A 212 -10.53 -17.17 12.54
N ASP A 213 -10.65 -18.48 12.28
CA ASP A 213 -10.06 -19.56 13.07
C ASP A 213 -8.55 -19.70 12.75
N GLY A 214 -7.76 -20.14 13.73
CA GLY A 214 -6.33 -19.83 13.93
C GLY A 214 -5.28 -20.35 12.93
N THR A 215 -5.53 -20.29 11.63
CA THR A 215 -4.56 -20.65 10.57
C THR A 215 -4.09 -19.47 9.72
N SER A 216 -4.74 -18.30 9.80
CA SER A 216 -4.32 -17.10 9.06
C SER A 216 -3.28 -16.31 9.84
N LEU A 217 -2.24 -15.82 9.15
CA LEU A 217 -1.21 -14.95 9.70
C LEU A 217 -1.49 -13.51 9.33
N ILE A 218 -1.24 -12.59 10.26
CA ILE A 218 -1.45 -11.16 10.04
C ILE A 218 -0.23 -10.39 10.45
N LYS A 219 0.27 -9.61 9.51
CA LYS A 219 1.50 -8.88 9.63
C LYS A 219 1.25 -7.44 9.24
N THR A 220 1.64 -6.52 10.09
CA THR A 220 1.42 -5.09 9.86
C THR A 220 2.74 -4.34 9.94
N VAL A 221 2.95 -3.42 9.01
CA VAL A 221 4.08 -2.49 8.99
C VAL A 221 3.52 -1.08 8.99
N LYS A 222 3.63 -0.41 10.14
CA LYS A 222 3.15 0.96 10.33
C LYS A 222 4.24 1.94 9.91
N PHE A 223 3.97 2.68 8.86
CA PHE A 223 4.78 3.81 8.42
C PHE A 223 4.56 5.01 9.36
N ARG A 224 5.51 5.93 9.34
CA ARG A 224 5.44 7.22 9.99
C ARG A 224 4.45 8.11 9.26
N GLU A 225 3.52 8.69 10.02
CA GLU A 225 2.52 9.65 9.55
C GLU A 225 3.18 10.95 9.07
N ALA A 226 2.63 11.53 7.99
CA ALA A 226 3.07 12.79 7.40
C ALA A 226 4.59 12.90 7.20
N PRO A 227 5.25 11.94 6.51
CA PRO A 227 6.68 11.96 6.31
C PRO A 227 7.09 13.07 5.33
N SER A 228 8.30 13.60 5.49
CA SER A 228 8.96 14.31 4.38
C SER A 228 9.26 13.35 3.23
N VAL A 229 9.55 13.86 2.03
CA VAL A 229 9.89 13.01 0.88
C VAL A 229 11.10 12.12 1.18
N SER A 230 12.14 12.68 1.80
CA SER A 230 13.32 11.92 2.24
C SER A 230 12.98 10.86 3.28
N GLN A 231 12.10 11.17 4.25
CA GLN A 231 11.69 10.18 5.24
C GLN A 231 10.90 9.04 4.59
N LEU A 232 10.02 9.33 3.64
CA LEU A 232 9.28 8.30 2.93
C LEU A 232 10.20 7.38 2.11
N LEU A 233 11.21 7.96 1.44
CA LEU A 233 12.23 7.20 0.72
C LEU A 233 12.95 6.20 1.63
N GLY A 234 13.46 6.64 2.78
CA GLY A 234 14.16 5.74 3.71
C GLY A 234 13.25 4.63 4.25
N GLN A 235 11.97 4.93 4.51
CA GLN A 235 10.97 3.94 4.89
C GLN A 235 10.73 2.90 3.80
N ILE A 236 10.50 3.33 2.55
CA ILE A 236 10.27 2.44 1.40
C ILE A 236 11.49 1.55 1.17
N TYR A 237 12.71 2.10 1.18
CA TYR A 237 13.92 1.30 1.02
C TYR A 237 14.08 0.28 2.14
N ARG A 238 13.79 0.65 3.38
CA ARG A 238 13.86 -0.29 4.49
C ARG A 238 12.85 -1.42 4.33
N VAL A 239 11.61 -1.09 3.99
CA VAL A 239 10.59 -2.11 3.76
C VAL A 239 10.96 -3.00 2.57
N ALA A 240 11.46 -2.44 1.47
CA ALA A 240 11.86 -3.24 0.31
C ALA A 240 12.96 -4.27 0.65
N GLN A 241 13.92 -3.92 1.51
CA GLN A 241 14.97 -4.84 1.96
C GLN A 241 14.41 -5.99 2.80
N ASP A 242 13.48 -5.70 3.70
CA ASP A 242 12.98 -6.66 4.70
C ASP A 242 11.64 -7.31 4.31
N LEU A 243 10.98 -6.90 3.22
CA LEU A 243 9.61 -7.35 2.86
C LEU A 243 9.54 -8.87 2.74
N SER A 244 10.54 -9.49 2.13
CA SER A 244 10.58 -10.95 1.97
C SER A 244 10.66 -11.67 3.31
N GLU A 245 11.39 -11.13 4.28
CA GLU A 245 11.48 -11.71 5.63
C GLU A 245 10.16 -11.54 6.36
N ILE A 246 9.55 -10.36 6.30
CA ILE A 246 8.23 -10.08 6.87
C ILE A 246 7.20 -11.07 6.31
N VAL A 247 7.18 -11.30 4.99
CA VAL A 247 6.27 -12.26 4.36
C VAL A 247 6.49 -13.68 4.87
N ARG A 248 7.72 -14.09 5.21
CA ARG A 248 8.06 -15.45 5.69
C ARG A 248 7.83 -15.69 7.18
N GLU A 249 7.67 -14.64 8.00
CA GLU A 249 7.40 -14.79 9.44
C GLU A 249 6.25 -15.79 9.69
N ASP A 250 6.42 -16.72 10.62
CA ASP A 250 5.43 -17.78 10.89
C ASP A 250 4.39 -17.39 11.95
N GLN A 251 4.43 -16.13 12.39
CA GLN A 251 3.61 -15.59 13.47
C GLN A 251 2.94 -14.28 13.08
N HIS A 252 1.98 -13.88 13.89
CA HIS A 252 1.44 -12.51 13.84
C HIS A 252 2.53 -11.53 14.24
N VAL A 253 2.70 -10.48 13.43
CA VAL A 253 3.76 -9.49 13.64
C VAL A 253 3.19 -8.10 13.43
N SER A 254 3.44 -7.20 14.37
CA SER A 254 3.21 -5.77 14.16
C SER A 254 4.51 -5.03 14.37
N LYS A 255 4.96 -4.33 13.33
CA LYS A 255 6.21 -3.58 13.29
C LYS A 255 5.89 -2.10 13.02
N ASP A 256 6.53 -1.20 13.75
CA ASP A 256 6.49 0.25 13.49
C ASP A 256 7.83 0.68 12.86
N LEU A 257 7.80 1.52 11.83
CA LEU A 257 9.02 2.09 11.25
C LEU A 257 9.50 3.28 12.10
N GLU A 258 10.67 3.12 12.71
CA GLU A 258 11.28 4.13 13.56
C GLU A 258 12.52 4.71 12.88
N GLN A 259 12.56 6.04 12.79
CA GLN A 259 13.75 6.76 12.33
C GLN A 259 14.83 6.73 13.43
N LEU A 260 16.05 6.35 13.06
CA LEU A 260 17.22 6.42 13.92
C LEU A 260 17.77 7.84 13.95
N TYR A 261 17.86 8.41 15.16
CA TYR A 261 18.51 9.69 15.38
C TYR A 261 19.92 9.45 15.95
N TYR A 262 20.93 9.74 15.14
CA TYR A 262 22.33 9.69 15.58
C TYR A 262 22.75 11.03 16.19
N SER A 263 23.69 11.00 17.13
CA SER A 263 24.17 12.20 17.85
C SER A 263 25.06 13.13 17.01
N THR A 264 25.40 12.73 15.78
CA THR A 264 26.20 13.49 14.80
C THR A 264 25.35 13.79 13.56
N ASP A 265 25.75 14.78 12.73
CA ASP A 265 25.04 15.23 11.52
C ASP A 265 24.99 14.14 10.42
N LEU A 266 24.20 13.10 10.67
CA LEU A 266 23.88 12.01 9.75
C LEU A 266 22.48 12.23 9.16
N SER A 267 22.12 13.50 8.93
CA SER A 267 20.84 13.89 8.34
C SER A 267 20.61 13.25 6.96
N HIS A 268 21.69 12.97 6.22
CA HIS A 268 21.66 12.27 4.94
C HIS A 268 21.09 10.83 5.02
N LEU A 269 21.20 10.15 6.16
CA LEU A 269 20.64 8.80 6.34
C LEU A 269 19.11 8.80 6.41
N THR A 270 18.46 9.96 6.48
CA THR A 270 16.99 10.06 6.49
C THR A 270 16.35 9.37 5.28
N ALA A 271 17.00 9.47 4.11
CA ALA A 271 16.56 8.85 2.87
C ALA A 271 17.16 7.45 2.62
N ASP A 272 17.96 6.93 3.55
CA ASP A 272 18.62 5.64 3.45
C ASP A 272 17.91 4.60 4.34
N ALA A 273 17.83 3.35 3.89
CA ALA A 273 17.28 2.25 4.69
C ALA A 273 18.00 2.07 6.04
N ALA A 274 19.29 2.39 6.12
CA ALA A 274 20.10 2.31 7.33
C ALA A 274 19.68 3.34 8.40
N GLY A 275 19.03 4.43 8.00
CA GLY A 275 18.46 5.41 8.93
C GLY A 275 17.15 4.98 9.57
N TRP A 276 16.65 3.79 9.26
CA TRP A 276 15.38 3.27 9.74
C TRP A 276 15.56 1.89 10.38
N LYS A 277 14.66 1.53 11.28
CA LYS A 277 14.56 0.19 11.86
C LYS A 277 13.10 -0.17 12.12
N PHE A 278 12.84 -1.46 12.29
CA PHE A 278 11.57 -1.93 12.82
C PHE A 278 11.60 -1.91 14.35
N GLY A 279 10.71 -1.14 14.95
CA GLY A 279 10.34 -1.24 16.35
C GLY A 279 9.20 -2.25 16.55
N THR A 280 8.98 -2.64 17.80
CA THR A 280 7.80 -3.42 18.17
C THR A 280 6.56 -2.54 18.01
N GLY A 281 5.67 -2.91 17.11
CA GLY A 281 4.43 -2.17 16.88
C GLY A 281 3.49 -2.23 18.07
N ARG A 282 2.62 -1.23 18.18
CA ARG A 282 1.52 -1.26 19.16
C ARG A 282 0.65 -2.50 18.96
N ASP A 283 0.09 -3.00 20.06
CA ASP A 283 -0.97 -3.99 19.99
C ASP A 283 -2.25 -3.31 19.50
N TRP A 284 -2.57 -3.54 18.22
CA TRP A 284 -3.77 -3.06 17.55
C TRP A 284 -4.98 -3.97 17.79
N SER A 285 -4.87 -4.96 18.68
CA SER A 285 -5.99 -5.83 19.01
C SER A 285 -7.12 -5.03 19.67
N CYS A 286 -8.29 -4.97 19.03
CA CYS A 286 -9.45 -4.30 19.62
C CYS A 286 -9.89 -4.98 20.94
N SER A 287 -10.32 -4.21 21.93
CA SER A 287 -10.87 -4.77 23.17
C SER A 287 -12.09 -5.69 22.89
N PRO A 288 -12.20 -6.88 23.53
CA PRO A 288 -13.32 -7.82 23.35
C PRO A 288 -14.71 -7.18 23.49
N THR A 289 -14.86 -6.15 24.34
CA THR A 289 -16.13 -5.45 24.59
C THR A 289 -16.53 -4.50 23.46
N PHE A 290 -15.58 -3.85 22.79
CA PHE A 290 -15.85 -3.01 21.62
C PHE A 290 -16.24 -3.89 20.41
N LEU A 291 -15.64 -5.08 20.33
CA LEU A 291 -15.86 -6.04 19.26
C LEU A 291 -17.24 -6.69 19.27
N ASN A 292 -17.77 -7.06 20.44
CA ASN A 292 -19.13 -7.59 20.52
C ASN A 292 -20.20 -6.56 20.10
N SER A 293 -19.92 -5.27 20.26
CA SER A 293 -20.78 -4.19 19.78
C SER A 293 -20.64 -3.93 18.27
N LEU A 294 -19.52 -4.34 17.65
CA LEU A 294 -19.20 -4.16 16.23
C LEU A 294 -19.50 -5.40 15.37
N PHE A 295 -19.58 -6.57 15.99
CA PHE A 295 -19.85 -7.87 15.39
C PHE A 295 -21.13 -8.49 15.95
N SER A 296 -22.11 -7.66 16.30
CA SER A 296 -23.47 -8.16 16.51
C SER A 296 -23.87 -8.88 15.21
N LYS A 297 -24.28 -10.16 15.34
CA LYS A 297 -24.59 -11.07 14.22
C LYS A 297 -25.60 -10.51 13.22
N ASP A 298 -26.26 -9.40 13.56
CA ASP A 298 -27.29 -8.75 12.76
C ASP A 298 -26.71 -7.87 11.62
N ASP A 299 -25.42 -7.51 11.62
CA ASP A 299 -24.79 -6.73 10.53
C ASP A 299 -24.30 -7.61 9.35
N ASP A 300 -24.58 -8.92 9.38
CA ASP A 300 -24.19 -9.85 8.31
C ASP A 300 -25.18 -9.89 7.13
N GLU A 301 -26.37 -9.29 7.22
CA GLU A 301 -27.45 -9.46 6.22
C GLU A 301 -27.54 -8.40 5.10
N ASP A 302 -26.94 -7.20 5.19
CA ASP A 302 -27.36 -6.08 4.32
C ASP A 302 -26.33 -5.54 3.29
N LEU A 303 -25.32 -6.32 2.88
CA LEU A 303 -24.46 -5.92 1.76
C LEU A 303 -24.72 -6.77 0.51
N PRO A 304 -25.10 -6.17 -0.63
CA PRO A 304 -25.31 -6.90 -1.88
C PRO A 304 -24.06 -7.67 -2.27
N ILE A 305 -24.22 -8.97 -2.50
CA ILE A 305 -23.18 -9.92 -2.97
C ILE A 305 -22.84 -9.67 -4.46
N ASP A 306 -23.42 -8.65 -5.09
CA ASP A 306 -23.09 -8.28 -6.47
C ASP A 306 -21.77 -7.51 -6.51
N LEU A 307 -20.68 -8.29 -6.49
CA LEU A 307 -19.33 -7.82 -6.70
C LEU A 307 -19.23 -7.15 -8.08
N PRO A 308 -18.65 -5.94 -8.19
CA PRO A 308 -18.37 -5.33 -9.48
C PRO A 308 -17.52 -6.28 -10.36
N ASP A 309 -17.77 -6.31 -11.68
CA ASP A 309 -17.10 -7.22 -12.62
C ASP A 309 -15.56 -7.23 -12.53
N TRP A 310 -14.94 -6.11 -12.18
CA TRP A 310 -13.49 -6.03 -12.00
C TRP A 310 -12.99 -6.80 -10.76
N MET A 311 -13.85 -6.98 -9.76
CA MET A 311 -13.59 -7.74 -8.54
C MET A 311 -13.80 -9.24 -8.77
N MET A 312 -14.67 -9.64 -9.69
CA MET A 312 -14.74 -11.03 -10.19
C MET A 312 -13.50 -11.41 -11.00
N LYS A 313 -12.81 -10.44 -11.64
CA LYS A 313 -11.54 -10.67 -12.35
C LYS A 313 -10.35 -10.93 -11.41
N LEU A 314 -10.40 -10.47 -10.15
CA LEU A 314 -9.42 -10.88 -9.12
C LEU A 314 -9.53 -12.38 -8.80
N ALA A 315 -10.73 -12.95 -8.90
CA ALA A 315 -10.97 -14.38 -8.71
C ALA A 315 -10.51 -15.25 -9.90
N GLY A 316 -10.18 -14.64 -11.04
CA GLY A 316 -9.85 -15.35 -12.27
C GLY A 316 -8.82 -14.58 -13.08
N LYS A 317 -7.53 -14.85 -12.85
CA LYS A 317 -6.43 -14.39 -13.72
C LYS A 317 -6.70 -14.80 -15.18
N VAL A 318 -7.21 -13.90 -16.02
CA VAL A 318 -7.15 -13.99 -17.49
C VAL A 318 -7.04 -12.59 -18.11
N THR A 319 -5.80 -12.26 -18.47
CA THR A 319 -5.31 -11.53 -19.67
C THR A 319 -6.07 -10.36 -20.27
N THR A 320 -5.27 -9.34 -20.62
CA THR A 320 -5.42 -8.35 -21.70
C THR A 320 -6.45 -7.25 -21.54
N TRP A 321 -5.91 -6.04 -21.37
CA TRP A 321 -6.55 -4.78 -21.72
C TRP A 321 -7.05 -4.83 -23.17
N GLN A 322 -8.38 -4.87 -23.35
CA GLN A 322 -8.96 -4.46 -24.61
C GLN A 322 -8.78 -2.95 -24.73
N THR A 323 -7.93 -2.55 -25.67
CA THR A 323 -7.93 -1.18 -26.19
C THR A 323 -9.32 -0.89 -26.77
N PRO A 324 -9.88 0.33 -26.60
CA PRO A 324 -11.13 0.68 -27.26
C PRO A 324 -10.91 0.59 -28.76
N THR A 325 -11.63 -0.34 -29.41
CA THR A 325 -11.71 -0.38 -30.86
C THR A 325 -12.28 0.95 -31.33
N LYS A 326 -11.53 1.62 -32.21
CA LYS A 326 -12.00 2.80 -32.95
C LYS A 326 -13.33 2.44 -33.61
N SER A 327 -14.41 3.10 -33.22
CA SER A 327 -15.63 3.10 -34.04
C SER A 327 -15.28 3.74 -35.39
N PRO A 328 -15.70 3.14 -36.52
CA PRO A 328 -15.56 3.78 -37.81
C PRO A 328 -16.44 5.04 -37.83
N ALA A 329 -15.85 6.15 -38.28
CA ALA A 329 -16.56 7.39 -38.51
C ALA A 329 -17.67 7.15 -39.55
N THR A 330 -18.92 7.10 -39.11
CA THR A 330 -20.07 7.24 -39.99
C THR A 330 -20.19 8.72 -40.32
N ALA A 331 -19.83 9.06 -41.56
CA ALA A 331 -20.15 10.35 -42.14
C ALA A 331 -21.68 10.53 -42.16
N LEU A 332 -22.17 11.53 -41.42
CA LEU A 332 -23.48 12.10 -41.65
C LEU A 332 -23.30 13.58 -41.98
N SER A 333 -23.33 13.83 -43.29
CA SER A 333 -23.69 15.10 -43.88
C SER A 333 -25.07 15.54 -43.41
N PHE A 334 -25.21 16.80 -42.96
CA PHE A 334 -26.45 17.56 -43.12
C PHE A 334 -26.11 19.03 -43.38
N GLU A 335 -26.85 19.55 -44.36
CA GLU A 335 -27.00 20.96 -44.77
C GLU A 335 -27.41 21.87 -43.61
#